data_AF-A0ABD5UKX4-F1
#
_entry.id   AF-A0ABD5UKX4-F1
#
_cell.length_a   1.000
_cell.length_b   1.000
_cell.length_c   1.000
_cell.angle_alpha   90.00
_cell.angle_beta   90.00
_cell.angle_gamma   90.00
#
_symmetry.space_group_name_H-M   'P 1'
#
loop_
_entity.id
_entity.type
_entity.pdbx_description
1 polymer ?
#
loop_
_entity_poly.entity_id
_entity_poly.type
_entity_poly.pdbx_seq_one_letter_code
_entity_poly.pdbx_strand_id
1 'polypeptide(L)'
;MSEDEEADVSARDALAIAQRALAKANRVDELEDEIELLREDVASLELRFSEHDDDRDYAQLTRDDKVGMVREHAFEKATRGTGVAALDYDDIMWEVFEGEPSADHCYTLMELAANIRGFEVKTPPSGNRSLTVTAREAKRGAAFSSANKTISEEVR
;
A
#
# COMPACT_ATOMS: atom_id res chain seq x y z
N MET A 1 6.18 11.81 63.66
CA MET A 1 6.58 11.13 62.42
C MET A 1 5.29 10.53 61.89
N SER A 2 4.72 10.91 60.75
CA SER A 2 5.31 11.54 59.56
C SER A 2 4.19 11.69 58.51
N GLU A 3 3.35 12.73 58.63
CA GLU A 3 2.34 13.03 57.59
C GLU A 3 2.95 13.80 56.40
N ASP A 4 4.07 14.49 56.63
CA ASP A 4 4.80 15.22 55.58
C ASP A 4 5.56 14.29 54.60
N GLU A 5 5.95 13.08 55.02
CA GLU A 5 6.67 12.14 54.14
C GLU A 5 5.75 11.46 53.13
N GLU A 6 4.49 11.13 53.49
CA GLU A 6 3.53 10.53 52.54
C GLU A 6 3.10 11.52 51.43
N ALA A 7 2.94 12.81 51.78
CA ALA A 7 2.59 13.85 50.82
C ALA A 7 3.74 14.16 49.84
N ASP A 8 4.99 14.15 50.31
CA ASP A 8 6.18 14.44 49.50
C ASP A 8 6.53 13.29 48.54
N VAL A 9 6.21 12.04 48.91
CA VAL A 9 6.31 10.87 48.02
C VAL A 9 5.25 10.94 46.90
N SER A 10 4.01 11.33 47.23
CA SER A 10 2.94 11.54 46.24
C SER A 10 3.29 12.62 45.20
N ALA A 11 3.86 13.74 45.65
CA ALA A 11 4.31 14.81 44.76
C ALA A 11 5.46 14.37 43.84
N ARG A 12 6.42 13.60 44.36
CA ARG A 12 7.50 13.00 43.56
C ARG A 12 6.99 12.02 42.52
N ASP A 13 6.05 11.16 42.88
CA ASP A 13 5.45 10.18 41.96
C ASP A 13 4.63 10.87 40.87
N ALA A 14 3.85 11.89 41.22
CA ALA A 14 3.11 12.71 40.27
C ALA A 14 4.06 13.42 39.27
N LEU A 15 5.18 13.96 39.75
CA LEU A 15 6.19 14.57 38.90
C LEU A 15 6.85 13.55 37.97
N ALA A 16 7.17 12.35 38.46
CA ALA A 16 7.76 11.28 37.66
C ALA A 16 6.79 10.80 36.55
N ILE A 17 5.51 10.70 36.86
CA ILE A 17 4.46 10.37 35.87
C ILE A 17 4.34 11.49 34.84
N ALA A 18 4.32 12.75 35.26
CA ALA A 18 4.24 13.89 34.36
C ALA A 18 5.44 13.97 33.42
N GLN A 19 6.66 13.74 33.94
CA GLN A 19 7.88 13.69 33.13
C GLN A 19 7.85 12.54 32.11
N ARG A 20 7.36 11.35 32.52
CA ARG A 20 7.22 10.20 31.62
C ARG A 20 6.14 10.44 30.55
N ALA A 21 5.04 11.09 30.91
CA ALA A 21 3.98 11.44 29.97
C ALA A 21 4.48 12.47 28.96
N LEU A 22 5.21 13.50 29.41
CA LEU A 22 5.82 14.51 28.55
C LEU A 22 6.85 13.89 27.59
N ALA A 23 7.73 13.02 28.08
CA ALA A 23 8.69 12.32 27.24
C ALA A 23 8.02 11.43 26.16
N LYS A 24 6.87 10.83 26.49
CA LYS A 24 6.07 10.10 25.50
C LYS A 24 5.39 11.01 24.50
N ALA A 25 4.86 12.16 24.94
CA ALA A 25 4.24 13.14 24.05
C ALA A 25 5.26 13.67 23.04
N ASN A 26 6.45 14.09 23.50
CA ASN A 26 7.53 14.53 22.61
C ASN A 26 7.92 13.45 21.59
N ARG A 27 7.96 12.17 22.00
CA ARG A 27 8.22 11.06 21.07
C ARG A 27 7.11 10.86 20.05
N VAL A 28 5.85 11.13 20.41
CA VAL A 28 4.74 11.07 19.45
C VAL A 28 4.90 12.18 18.43
N ASP A 29 5.18 13.40 18.87
CA ASP A 29 5.41 14.54 17.97
C ASP A 29 6.59 14.24 17.00
N GLU A 30 7.71 13.72 17.49
CA GLU A 30 8.86 13.30 16.67
C GLU A 30 8.48 12.24 15.62
N LEU A 31 7.64 11.28 15.98
CA LEU A 31 7.17 10.24 15.06
C LEU A 31 6.17 10.77 14.04
N GLU A 32 5.35 11.74 14.42
CA GLU A 32 4.42 12.42 13.50
C GLU A 32 5.20 13.23 12.46
N ASP A 33 6.24 13.96 12.88
CA ASP A 33 7.15 14.68 11.99
C ASP A 33 7.90 13.71 11.05
N GLU A 34 8.42 12.59 11.58
CA GLU A 34 9.10 11.56 10.76
C GLU A 34 8.14 10.94 9.73
N ILE A 35 6.88 10.69 10.09
CA ILE A 35 5.86 10.21 9.17
C ILE A 35 5.58 11.23 8.07
N GLU A 36 5.53 12.53 8.40
CA GLU A 36 5.32 13.58 7.40
C GLU A 36 6.50 13.66 6.41
N LEU A 37 7.73 13.65 6.91
CA LEU A 37 8.94 13.64 6.08
C LEU A 37 9.01 12.40 5.17
N LEU A 38 8.77 11.21 5.72
CA LEU A 38 8.75 9.98 4.92
C LEU A 38 7.66 9.99 3.85
N ARG A 39 6.51 10.62 4.11
CA ARG A 39 5.44 10.78 3.10
C ARG A 39 5.86 11.73 1.99
N GLU A 40 6.56 12.83 2.32
CA GLU A 40 7.08 13.78 1.34
C GLU A 40 8.17 13.13 0.46
N ASP A 41 9.09 12.40 1.07
CA ASP A 41 10.13 11.64 0.36
C ASP A 41 9.53 10.59 -0.57
N VAL A 42 8.52 9.83 -0.10
CA VAL A 42 7.79 8.87 -0.93
C VAL A 42 7.12 9.57 -2.10
N ALA A 43 6.42 10.69 -1.88
CA ALA A 43 5.79 11.45 -2.97
C ALA A 43 6.82 11.99 -3.98
N SER A 44 7.97 12.48 -3.51
CA SER A 44 9.06 12.93 -4.37
C SER A 44 9.65 11.80 -5.22
N LEU A 45 9.84 10.63 -4.62
CA LEU A 45 10.31 9.43 -5.30
C LEU A 45 9.28 8.91 -6.31
N GLU A 46 7.99 8.90 -5.94
CA GLU A 46 6.89 8.53 -6.82
C GLU A 46 6.83 9.46 -8.05
N LEU A 47 6.95 10.78 -7.87
CA LEU A 47 7.00 11.74 -8.98
C LEU A 47 8.21 11.53 -9.89
N ARG A 48 9.40 11.29 -9.31
CA ARG A 48 10.61 11.03 -10.08
C ARG A 48 10.56 9.69 -10.83
N PHE A 49 9.90 8.69 -10.27
CA PHE A 49 9.67 7.41 -10.95
C PHE A 49 8.61 7.52 -12.04
N SER A 50 7.50 8.25 -11.80
CA SER A 50 6.45 8.45 -12.81
C SER A 50 6.96 9.20 -14.04
N GLU A 51 7.85 10.18 -13.85
CA GLU A 51 8.53 10.87 -14.97
C GLU A 51 9.42 9.94 -15.84
N HIS A 52 9.72 8.71 -15.40
CA HIS A 52 10.57 7.76 -16.11
C HIS A 52 9.89 6.42 -16.49
N ASP A 53 8.76 6.04 -15.87
CA ASP A 53 8.17 4.69 -16.03
C ASP A 53 6.85 4.64 -16.84
N ASP A 54 6.16 5.76 -17.08
CA ASP A 54 4.85 5.77 -17.77
C ASP A 54 4.94 5.53 -19.30
N ASP A 55 6.11 5.69 -19.91
CA ASP A 55 6.31 5.53 -21.37
C ASP A 55 6.99 4.20 -21.76
N ARG A 56 7.13 3.25 -20.83
CA ARG A 56 7.76 1.95 -21.15
C ARG A 56 6.80 1.04 -21.90
N ASP A 57 7.23 0.58 -23.08
CA ASP A 57 6.48 -0.40 -23.86
C ASP A 57 6.18 -1.67 -23.04
N TYR A 58 5.02 -2.30 -23.29
CA TYR A 58 4.59 -3.52 -22.60
C TYR A 58 5.65 -4.65 -22.59
N ALA A 59 6.45 -4.74 -23.65
CA ALA A 59 7.52 -5.73 -23.79
C ALA A 59 8.71 -5.47 -22.85
N GLN A 60 8.89 -4.24 -22.39
CA GLN A 60 9.98 -3.82 -21.50
C GLN A 60 9.61 -3.93 -20.02
N LEU A 61 8.31 -3.99 -19.71
CA LEU A 61 7.82 -4.16 -18.36
C LEU A 61 8.21 -5.53 -17.81
N THR A 62 8.76 -5.55 -16.60
CA THR A 62 8.97 -6.80 -15.87
C THR A 62 7.62 -7.39 -15.47
N ARG A 63 7.62 -8.67 -15.08
CA ARG A 63 6.40 -9.32 -14.58
C ARG A 63 5.81 -8.57 -13.39
N ASP A 64 6.66 -8.10 -12.48
CA ASP A 64 6.20 -7.45 -11.26
C ASP A 64 5.68 -6.03 -11.54
N ASP A 65 6.25 -5.32 -12.53
CA ASP A 65 5.68 -4.05 -13.03
C ASP A 65 4.26 -4.26 -13.55
N LYS A 66 4.05 -5.28 -14.39
CA LYS A 66 2.72 -5.62 -14.93
C LYS A 66 1.72 -5.96 -13.82
N VAL A 67 2.15 -6.72 -12.81
CA VAL A 67 1.31 -7.02 -11.64
C VAL A 67 0.98 -5.77 -10.84
N GLY A 68 1.95 -4.86 -10.69
CA GLY A 68 1.76 -3.55 -10.06
C GLY A 68 0.70 -2.71 -10.77
N MET A 69 0.82 -2.56 -12.09
CA MET A 69 -0.13 -1.80 -12.92
C MET A 69 -1.55 -2.37 -12.85
N VAL A 70 -1.71 -3.70 -12.85
CA VAL A 70 -3.04 -4.33 -12.67
C VAL A 70 -3.63 -4.02 -11.30
N ARG A 71 -2.82 -4.05 -10.23
CA ARG A 71 -3.29 -3.73 -8.88
C ARG A 71 -3.69 -2.27 -8.73
N GLU A 72 -2.86 -1.38 -9.29
CA GLU A 72 -3.09 0.05 -9.31
C GLU A 72 -4.40 0.38 -10.03
N HIS A 73 -4.56 -0.08 -11.28
CA HIS A 73 -5.79 0.15 -12.05
C HIS A 73 -7.03 -0.40 -11.34
N ALA A 74 -6.94 -1.61 -10.77
CA ALA A 74 -8.04 -2.19 -10.01
C ALA A 74 -8.42 -1.35 -8.79
N PHE A 75 -7.41 -0.89 -8.04
CA PHE A 75 -7.62 -0.05 -6.87
C PHE A 75 -8.18 1.31 -7.24
N GLU A 76 -7.70 1.94 -8.30
CA GLU A 76 -8.26 3.18 -8.83
C GLU A 76 -9.71 3.01 -9.25
N LYS A 77 -10.03 1.94 -9.99
CA LYS A 77 -11.42 1.61 -10.38
C LYS A 77 -12.31 1.44 -9.15
N ALA A 78 -11.82 0.80 -8.09
CA ALA A 78 -12.56 0.64 -6.84
C ALA A 78 -12.73 1.95 -6.05
N THR A 79 -11.70 2.81 -6.01
CA THR A 79 -11.73 4.08 -5.28
C THR A 79 -12.56 5.15 -5.96
N ARG A 80 -12.60 5.19 -7.30
CA ARG A 80 -13.52 6.05 -8.07
C ARG A 80 -14.98 5.58 -7.95
N GLY A 81 -15.19 4.30 -7.66
CA GLY A 81 -16.51 3.67 -7.49
C GLY A 81 -17.00 3.62 -6.04
N THR A 82 -17.60 2.50 -5.66
CA THR A 82 -18.23 2.27 -4.33
C THR A 82 -17.26 1.66 -3.30
N GLY A 83 -15.96 1.61 -3.61
CA GLY A 83 -14.94 0.97 -2.77
C GLY A 83 -14.65 -0.50 -3.10
N VAL A 84 -15.32 -1.06 -4.12
CA VAL A 84 -15.08 -2.41 -4.65
C VAL A 84 -15.04 -2.35 -6.18
N ALA A 85 -14.18 -3.14 -6.81
CA ALA A 85 -14.16 -3.35 -8.25
C ALA A 85 -13.89 -4.81 -8.61
N ALA A 86 -14.22 -5.18 -9.85
CA ALA A 86 -13.88 -6.46 -10.47
C ALA A 86 -13.31 -6.17 -11.85
N LEU A 87 -12.18 -6.78 -12.18
CA LEU A 87 -11.53 -6.69 -13.49
C LEU A 87 -11.47 -8.09 -14.10
N ASP A 88 -12.05 -8.29 -15.26
CA ASP A 88 -11.85 -9.51 -16.05
C ASP A 88 -10.66 -9.37 -17.03
N TYR A 89 -10.50 -10.36 -17.91
CA TYR A 89 -9.33 -10.39 -18.78
C TYR A 89 -9.41 -9.32 -19.86
N ASP A 90 -10.63 -8.93 -20.29
CA ASP A 90 -10.85 -7.86 -21.25
C ASP A 90 -10.53 -6.51 -20.60
N ASP A 91 -10.95 -6.30 -19.34
CA ASP A 91 -10.56 -5.10 -18.56
C ASP A 91 -9.03 -4.98 -18.47
N ILE A 92 -8.32 -6.05 -18.09
CA ILE A 92 -6.86 -6.01 -17.97
C ILE A 92 -6.19 -5.78 -19.33
N MET A 93 -6.66 -6.46 -20.37
CA MET A 93 -6.08 -6.36 -21.69
C MET A 93 -6.22 -4.95 -22.26
N TRP A 94 -7.43 -4.38 -22.22
CA TRP A 94 -7.71 -3.12 -22.92
C TRP A 94 -7.56 -1.88 -22.05
N GLU A 95 -7.85 -1.96 -20.76
CA GLU A 95 -7.79 -0.79 -19.87
C GLU A 95 -6.40 -0.61 -19.23
N VAL A 96 -5.59 -1.69 -19.10
CA VAL A 96 -4.26 -1.62 -18.46
C VAL A 96 -3.12 -1.70 -19.47
N PHE A 97 -3.28 -2.50 -20.53
CA PHE A 97 -2.18 -2.82 -21.45
C PHE A 97 -2.51 -2.67 -22.94
N GLU A 98 -3.59 -1.95 -23.26
CA GLU A 98 -3.94 -1.56 -24.64
C GLU A 98 -4.01 -2.71 -25.68
N GLY A 99 -4.30 -3.93 -25.27
CA GLY A 99 -4.44 -5.09 -26.14
C GLY A 99 -3.18 -5.95 -26.30
N GLU A 100 -2.08 -5.58 -25.68
CA GLU A 100 -0.78 -6.28 -25.79
C GLU A 100 -0.76 -7.71 -25.21
N PRO A 101 -1.27 -7.99 -23.99
CA PRO A 101 -1.26 -9.34 -23.42
C PRO A 101 -2.28 -10.27 -24.06
N SER A 102 -1.96 -11.57 -24.11
CA SER A 102 -2.96 -12.60 -24.38
C SER A 102 -3.91 -12.80 -23.20
N ALA A 103 -5.11 -13.34 -23.45
CA ALA A 103 -6.08 -13.65 -22.39
C ALA A 103 -5.51 -14.57 -21.28
N ASP A 104 -4.76 -15.61 -21.66
CA ASP A 104 -4.08 -16.50 -20.70
C ASP A 104 -3.06 -15.76 -19.83
N HIS A 105 -2.36 -14.79 -20.42
CA HIS A 105 -1.43 -13.96 -19.67
C HIS A 105 -2.16 -13.01 -18.72
N CYS A 106 -3.30 -12.42 -19.13
CA CYS A 106 -4.15 -11.64 -18.23
C CYS A 106 -4.61 -12.46 -17.02
N TYR A 107 -5.04 -13.71 -17.21
CA TYR A 107 -5.39 -14.58 -16.09
C TYR A 107 -4.20 -14.88 -15.18
N THR A 108 -3.00 -15.04 -15.74
CA THR A 108 -1.77 -15.19 -14.95
C THR A 108 -1.50 -13.95 -14.10
N LEU A 109 -1.67 -12.75 -14.67
CA LEU A 109 -1.50 -11.49 -13.95
C LEU A 109 -2.55 -11.32 -12.83
N MET A 110 -3.79 -11.75 -13.03
CA MET A 110 -4.81 -11.74 -11.97
C MET A 110 -4.41 -12.59 -10.77
N GLU A 111 -3.96 -13.83 -11.01
CA GLU A 111 -3.53 -14.75 -9.94
C GLU A 111 -2.34 -14.16 -9.17
N LEU A 112 -1.38 -13.56 -9.87
CA LEU A 112 -0.23 -12.91 -9.24
C LEU A 112 -0.66 -11.66 -8.45
N ALA A 113 -1.57 -10.86 -9.00
CA ALA A 113 -2.10 -9.67 -8.34
C ALA A 113 -2.84 -10.01 -7.04
N ALA A 114 -3.56 -11.14 -7.00
CA ALA A 114 -4.28 -11.61 -5.82
C ALA A 114 -3.41 -12.10 -4.66
N ASN A 115 -2.08 -12.21 -4.82
CA ASN A 115 -1.14 -12.59 -3.75
C ASN A 115 -0.94 -11.52 -2.66
N ILE A 116 -1.85 -10.55 -2.52
CA ILE A 116 -1.79 -9.52 -1.50
C ILE A 116 -3.16 -9.22 -0.92
N ARG A 117 -3.18 -8.69 0.30
CA ARG A 117 -4.41 -8.38 1.02
C ARG A 117 -5.32 -7.44 0.22
N GLY A 118 -6.59 -7.80 0.17
CA GLY A 118 -7.63 -6.98 -0.46
C GLY A 118 -7.86 -7.25 -1.94
N PHE A 119 -7.11 -8.19 -2.52
CA PHE A 119 -7.28 -8.67 -3.89
C PHE A 119 -7.62 -10.16 -3.87
N GLU A 120 -8.57 -10.58 -4.71
CA GLU A 120 -9.06 -11.96 -4.75
C GLU A 120 -9.54 -12.33 -6.15
N VAL A 121 -9.09 -13.46 -6.69
CA VAL A 121 -9.61 -14.02 -7.93
C VAL A 121 -10.93 -14.74 -7.67
N LYS A 122 -11.99 -14.37 -8.40
CA LYS A 122 -13.29 -15.04 -8.34
C LYS A 122 -13.65 -15.65 -9.68
N THR A 123 -14.18 -16.87 -9.63
CA THR A 123 -14.76 -17.55 -10.79
C THR A 123 -16.27 -17.68 -10.56
N PRO A 124 -17.10 -16.85 -11.21
CA PRO A 124 -18.56 -16.96 -11.07
C PRO A 124 -19.09 -18.22 -11.79
N PRO A 125 -20.31 -18.69 -11.46
CA PRO A 125 -20.95 -19.83 -12.15
C PRO A 125 -21.17 -19.60 -13.64
N SER A 126 -21.30 -18.34 -14.06
CA SER A 126 -21.36 -17.91 -15.44
C SER A 126 -20.57 -16.61 -15.61
N GLY A 127 -19.80 -16.50 -16.70
CA GLY A 127 -18.97 -15.34 -17.00
C GLY A 127 -17.48 -15.61 -16.80
N ASN A 128 -16.68 -14.56 -17.03
CA ASN A 128 -15.23 -14.63 -16.93
C ASN A 128 -14.78 -14.66 -15.46
N ARG A 129 -13.64 -15.30 -15.22
CA ARG A 129 -12.88 -15.11 -13.99
C ARG A 129 -12.45 -13.64 -13.88
N SER A 130 -12.53 -13.08 -12.68
CA SER A 130 -12.18 -11.68 -12.43
C SER A 130 -11.34 -11.51 -11.16
N LEU A 131 -10.45 -10.53 -11.19
CA LEU A 131 -9.76 -10.00 -10.03
C LEU A 131 -10.67 -9.01 -9.31
N THR A 132 -11.13 -9.37 -8.12
CA THR A 132 -11.92 -8.49 -7.27
C THR A 132 -11.03 -7.79 -6.25
N VAL A 133 -11.30 -6.51 -6.00
CA VAL A 133 -10.54 -5.70 -5.05
C VAL A 133 -11.49 -4.96 -4.11
N THR A 134 -11.13 -4.91 -2.83
CA THR A 134 -11.78 -4.07 -1.83
C THR A 134 -10.82 -2.98 -1.39
N ALA A 135 -11.09 -1.72 -1.75
CA ALA A 135 -10.17 -0.60 -1.54
C ALA A 135 -9.76 -0.42 -0.06
N ARG A 136 -10.69 -0.69 0.87
CA ARG A 136 -10.40 -0.64 2.31
C ARG A 136 -9.37 -1.67 2.75
N GLU A 137 -9.45 -2.89 2.23
CA GLU A 137 -8.50 -3.96 2.57
C GLU A 137 -7.17 -3.77 1.83
N ALA A 138 -7.21 -3.31 0.59
CA ALA A 138 -6.02 -2.99 -0.20
C ALA A 138 -5.17 -1.88 0.45
N LYS A 139 -5.80 -0.80 0.95
CA LYS A 139 -5.11 0.27 1.71
C LYS A 139 -4.36 -0.25 2.95
N ARG A 140 -4.90 -1.27 3.61
CA ARG A 140 -4.25 -1.89 4.78
C ARG A 140 -3.11 -2.85 4.40
N GLY A 141 -3.03 -3.24 3.14
CA GLY A 141 -2.02 -4.15 2.60
C GLY A 141 -0.75 -3.46 2.07
N ALA A 142 -0.71 -2.12 2.03
CA ALA A 142 0.42 -1.33 1.50
C ALA A 142 0.96 -1.85 0.15
N ALA A 143 0.06 -1.95 -0.85
CA ALA A 143 0.31 -2.65 -2.10
C ALA A 143 0.25 -1.72 -3.31
N PHE A 144 1.22 -0.82 -3.45
CA PHE A 144 1.42 -0.11 -4.72
C PHE A 144 2.87 -0.27 -5.19
N SER A 145 3.01 -0.35 -6.51
CA SER A 145 4.11 -0.93 -7.29
C SER A 145 5.53 -0.51 -6.90
N SER A 146 5.70 0.65 -6.25
CA SER A 146 7.00 1.23 -5.92
C SER A 146 7.74 0.55 -4.75
N ALA A 147 7.03 -0.10 -3.81
CA ALA A 147 7.65 -0.59 -2.57
C ALA A 147 8.38 -1.95 -2.69
N ASN A 148 8.10 -2.75 -3.73
CA ASN A 148 8.68 -4.09 -3.87
C ASN A 148 9.96 -4.14 -4.73
N LYS A 149 10.32 -3.05 -5.42
CA LYS A 149 11.60 -2.99 -6.16
C LYS A 149 12.79 -2.97 -5.21
N THR A 150 12.66 -2.32 -4.05
CA THR A 150 13.74 -2.18 -3.05
C THR A 150 14.11 -3.50 -2.37
N ILE A 151 13.19 -4.47 -2.23
CA ILE A 151 13.47 -5.74 -1.54
C ILE A 151 14.19 -6.76 -2.44
N SER A 152 14.06 -6.62 -3.77
CA SER A 152 14.64 -7.60 -4.71
C SER A 152 16.06 -7.26 -5.19
N GLU A 153 16.58 -6.06 -4.90
CA GLU A 153 17.93 -5.64 -5.32
C GLU A 153 19.03 -5.83 -4.25
N GLU A 154 18.73 -6.28 -3.03
CA GLU A 154 19.73 -6.55 -1.97
C GLU A 154 20.20 -8.03 -1.86
N VAL A 155 19.99 -8.85 -2.89
CA VAL A 155 20.60 -10.19 -2.94
C VAL A 155 21.43 -10.35 -4.21
N ARG A 156 22.60 -9.70 -4.26
CA ARG A 156 23.79 -10.22 -4.94
C ARG A 156 25.08 -9.55 -4.49
#